data_AF-A0A7C3N4F8-F1
#
_entry.id   AF-A0A7C3N4F8-F1
#
_cell.length_a   1.000
_cell.length_b   1.000
_cell.length_c   1.000
_cell.angle_alpha   90.00
_cell.angle_beta   90.00
_cell.angle_gamma   90.00
#
_symmetry.space_group_name_H-M   'P 1'
#
loop_
_entity.id
_entity.type
_entity.pdbx_description
1 polymer ?
#
loop_
_entity_poly.entity_id
_entity_poly.type
_entity_poly.pdbx_seq_one_letter_code
_entity_poly.pdbx_strand_id
1 'polypeptide(L)'
;MALLGLASKATEKNRSLLTKTHTSTLPPSPSYNPKRLGKVQTQFFTFAHPPEEMALESGERLGPIRVAYETYGTLNEERSNAILVLHAL
;
A
#
# COMPACT_ATOMS: atom_id res chain seq x y z
N MET A 1 -40.84 37.55 49.71
CA MET A 1 -40.25 38.28 48.55
C MET A 1 -38.90 38.81 48.99
N ALA A 2 -37.87 37.96 48.91
CA ALA A 2 -36.51 38.26 49.35
C ALA A 2 -35.56 38.14 48.16
N LEU A 3 -34.82 39.22 47.93
CA LEU A 3 -33.65 39.33 47.07
C LEU A 3 -32.48 38.61 47.78
N LEU A 4 -31.70 37.79 47.05
CA LEU A 4 -30.22 37.71 47.08
C LEU A 4 -29.76 36.36 46.50
N GLY A 5 -29.02 36.41 45.40
CA GLY A 5 -28.40 35.23 44.80
C GLY A 5 -27.12 35.63 44.07
N LEU A 6 -26.09 36.00 44.83
CA LEU A 6 -24.72 36.07 44.32
C LEU A 6 -24.22 34.64 44.09
N ALA A 7 -23.82 34.32 42.86
CA ALA A 7 -22.86 33.26 42.60
C ALA A 7 -22.04 33.59 41.34
N SER A 8 -20.85 34.15 41.60
CA SER A 8 -19.58 33.76 40.98
C SER A 8 -19.52 33.70 39.45
N LYS A 9 -19.15 34.82 38.81
CA LYS A 9 -18.40 34.79 37.54
C LYS A 9 -16.95 34.40 37.85
N ALA A 10 -16.70 33.11 38.00
CA ALA A 10 -15.35 32.56 37.97
C ALA A 10 -14.91 32.45 36.50
N THR A 11 -13.99 33.32 36.14
CA THR A 11 -13.26 33.43 34.88
C THR A 11 -12.75 32.08 34.35
N GLU A 12 -13.40 31.58 33.31
CA GLU A 12 -12.95 30.48 32.46
C GLU A 12 -11.84 30.98 31.50
N LYS A 13 -10.72 31.43 32.06
CA LYS A 13 -9.57 31.99 31.32
C LYS A 13 -8.37 31.06 31.38
N ASN A 14 -8.54 29.75 31.14
CA ASN A 14 -7.39 28.86 30.88
C ASN A 14 -7.74 27.49 30.27
N ARG A 15 -8.42 27.45 29.11
CA ARG A 15 -8.65 26.18 28.38
C ARG A 15 -8.43 26.29 26.86
N SER A 16 -7.48 27.12 26.41
CA SER A 16 -7.22 27.34 24.98
C SER A 16 -5.76 27.12 24.56
N LEU A 17 -5.00 26.23 25.22
CA LEU A 17 -3.60 25.96 24.82
C LEU A 17 -3.19 24.48 24.89
N LEU A 18 -4.10 23.51 24.69
CA LEU A 18 -3.74 22.08 24.70
C LEU A 18 -4.27 21.24 23.53
N THR A 19 -4.80 21.84 22.47
CA THR A 19 -5.17 21.08 21.26
C THR A 19 -4.63 21.77 20.00
N LYS A 20 -3.30 21.83 19.88
CA LYS A 20 -2.69 21.87 18.53
C LYS A 20 -2.73 20.46 17.96
N THR A 21 -3.94 20.00 17.63
CA THR A 21 -4.11 18.82 16.80
C THR A 21 -3.73 19.24 15.39
N HIS A 22 -2.52 18.85 14.98
CA HIS A 22 -2.07 19.00 13.61
C HIS A 22 -2.99 18.16 12.73
N THR A 23 -4.05 18.76 12.18
CA THR A 23 -4.91 18.12 11.19
C THR A 23 -4.08 17.87 9.94
N SER A 24 -3.45 16.70 9.88
CA SER A 24 -2.92 16.15 8.65
C SER A 24 -4.12 15.83 7.78
N THR A 25 -4.49 16.76 6.89
CA THR A 25 -5.49 16.53 5.84
C THR A 25 -4.87 15.59 4.81
N LEU A 26 -4.71 14.32 5.16
CA LEU A 26 -4.62 13.27 4.15
C LEU A 26 -6.02 13.09 3.58
N PRO A 27 -6.20 13.07 2.25
CA PRO A 27 -7.47 12.65 1.68
C PRO A 27 -7.84 11.28 2.27
N PRO A 28 -9.14 10.99 2.50
CA PRO A 28 -9.54 9.67 2.96
C PRO A 28 -8.92 8.63 2.03
N SER A 29 -8.08 7.76 2.57
CA SER A 29 -7.45 6.68 1.81
C SER A 29 -8.55 5.97 1.04
N PRO A 30 -8.41 5.74 -0.28
CA PRO A 30 -9.43 4.99 -1.02
C PRO A 30 -9.66 3.69 -0.29
N SER A 31 -10.88 3.51 0.23
CA SER A 31 -11.24 2.35 1.03
C SER A 31 -10.96 1.11 0.18
N TYR A 32 -9.91 0.36 0.54
CA TYR A 32 -9.50 -0.83 -0.19
C TYR A 32 -10.66 -1.83 -0.14
N ASN A 33 -11.34 -2.00 -1.27
CA ASN A 33 -12.42 -2.96 -1.41
C ASN A 33 -11.82 -4.23 -2.03
N PRO A 34 -11.53 -5.28 -1.24
CA PRO A 34 -10.87 -6.51 -1.74
C PRO A 34 -11.72 -7.25 -2.78
N LYS A 35 -13.00 -6.87 -2.94
CA LYS A 35 -13.97 -7.52 -3.82
C LYS A 35 -13.85 -7.13 -5.30
N ARG A 36 -12.84 -6.35 -5.71
CA ARG A 36 -12.69 -5.81 -7.08
C ARG A 36 -11.36 -6.13 -7.78
N LEU A 37 -10.72 -7.26 -7.50
CA LEU A 37 -9.52 -7.65 -8.27
C LEU A 37 -9.83 -8.28 -9.64
N GLY A 38 -11.11 -8.53 -9.96
CA GLY A 38 -11.49 -9.17 -11.22
C GLY A 38 -10.94 -10.60 -11.34
N LYS A 39 -11.25 -11.29 -12.43
CA LYS A 39 -10.57 -12.55 -12.76
C LYS A 39 -9.19 -12.20 -13.32
N VAL A 40 -8.13 -12.62 -12.64
CA VAL A 40 -6.77 -12.55 -13.18
C VAL A 40 -6.50 -13.75 -14.10
N GLN A 41 -5.65 -13.56 -15.10
CA GLN A 41 -5.24 -14.62 -16.03
C GLN A 41 -3.75 -14.89 -15.84
N THR A 42 -3.39 -16.16 -15.72
CA THR A 42 -2.01 -16.61 -15.73
C THR A 42 -1.36 -16.27 -17.08
N GLN A 43 -0.26 -15.55 -17.02
CA GLN A 43 0.57 -15.18 -18.17
C GLN A 43 1.85 -16.01 -18.17
N PHE A 44 2.50 -16.10 -19.32
CA PHE A 44 3.75 -16.83 -19.47
C PHE A 44 4.81 -15.96 -20.13
N PHE A 45 6.00 -15.91 -19.54
CA PHE A 45 7.17 -15.29 -20.12
C PHE A 45 8.25 -16.34 -20.34
N THR A 46 8.74 -16.47 -21.58
CA THR A 46 9.81 -17.41 -21.95
C THR A 46 11.10 -16.66 -22.20
N PHE A 47 12.18 -17.06 -21.53
CA PHE A 47 13.52 -16.48 -21.70
C PHE A 47 14.59 -17.57 -21.71
N ALA A 48 15.86 -17.17 -21.75
CA ALA A 48 17.01 -18.08 -21.78
C ALA A 48 17.01 -19.03 -22.99
N HIS A 49 16.73 -18.51 -24.18
CA HIS A 49 16.80 -19.29 -25.41
C HIS A 49 18.28 -19.58 -25.78
N PRO A 50 18.59 -20.71 -26.42
CA PRO A 50 19.93 -20.96 -26.94
C PRO A 50 20.37 -19.85 -27.91
N PRO A 51 21.62 -19.36 -27.85
CA PRO A 51 22.75 -19.82 -27.02
C PRO A 51 22.85 -19.13 -25.64
N GLU A 52 21.90 -18.27 -25.27
CA GLU A 52 21.88 -17.46 -24.05
C GLU A 52 21.13 -18.15 -22.90
N GLU A 53 21.38 -19.45 -22.71
CA GLU A 53 20.81 -20.24 -21.61
C GLU A 53 21.27 -19.70 -20.25
N MET A 54 20.40 -19.81 -19.24
CA MET A 54 20.64 -19.29 -17.89
C MET A 54 21.63 -20.19 -17.14
N ALA A 55 22.72 -19.60 -16.63
CA ALA A 55 23.67 -20.33 -15.79
C ALA A 55 23.08 -20.55 -14.39
N LEU A 56 23.16 -21.80 -13.91
CA LEU A 56 22.75 -22.19 -12.57
C LEU A 56 23.95 -22.20 -11.61
N GLU A 57 23.70 -22.08 -10.31
CA GLU A 57 24.76 -22.17 -9.28
C GLU A 57 25.47 -23.54 -9.26
N SER A 58 24.81 -24.59 -9.76
CA SER A 58 25.42 -25.92 -9.95
C SER A 58 26.47 -25.96 -11.07
N GLY A 59 26.58 -24.93 -11.90
CA GLY A 59 27.45 -24.86 -13.07
C GLY A 59 26.81 -25.35 -14.38
N GLU A 60 25.58 -25.87 -14.32
CA GLU A 60 24.82 -26.26 -15.51
C GLU A 60 24.12 -25.05 -16.17
N ARG A 61 23.62 -25.26 -17.40
CA ARG A 61 22.86 -24.26 -18.16
C ARG A 61 21.43 -24.76 -18.38
N LEU A 62 20.46 -23.86 -18.19
CA LEU A 62 19.04 -24.16 -18.35
C LEU A 62 18.40 -23.21 -19.36
N GLY A 63 17.78 -23.78 -20.39
CA GLY A 63 17.05 -23.01 -21.40
C GLY A 63 16.31 -23.89 -22.41
N PRO A 64 15.17 -23.42 -22.95
CA PRO A 64 14.43 -22.21 -22.58
C PRO A 64 13.67 -22.35 -21.26
N ILE A 65 13.56 -21.27 -20.50
CA ILE A 65 12.83 -21.22 -19.23
C ILE A 65 11.52 -20.47 -19.43
N ARG A 66 10.41 -21.07 -19.00
CA ARG A 66 9.08 -20.48 -19.09
C ARG A 66 8.52 -20.24 -17.69
N VAL A 67 8.31 -18.97 -17.35
CA VAL A 67 7.79 -18.52 -16.06
C VAL A 67 6.32 -18.20 -16.20
N ALA A 68 5.48 -18.84 -15.37
CA ALA A 68 4.09 -18.48 -15.20
C ALA A 68 3.97 -17.40 -14.13
N TYR A 69 3.24 -16.32 -14.40
CA TYR A 69 3.04 -15.23 -13.44
C TYR A 69 1.66 -14.59 -13.59
N GLU A 70 1.26 -13.84 -12.57
CA GLU A 70 0.04 -13.04 -12.57
C GLU A 70 0.35 -11.62 -12.11
N THR A 71 -0.39 -10.66 -12.66
CA THR A 71 -0.22 -9.24 -12.35
C THR A 71 -1.48 -8.70 -11.70
N TYR A 72 -1.31 -8.03 -10.57
CA TYR A 72 -2.40 -7.45 -9.80
C TYR A 72 -2.21 -5.93 -9.76
N GLY A 73 -3.07 -5.19 -10.48
CA GLY A 73 -2.96 -3.75 -10.66
C GLY A 73 -2.19 -3.35 -11.93
N THR A 74 -1.73 -2.09 -11.98
CA THR A 74 -1.09 -1.49 -13.16
C THR A 74 0.21 -0.79 -12.76
N LEU A 75 1.24 -0.90 -13.60
CA LEU A 75 2.48 -0.13 -13.42
C LEU A 75 2.23 1.36 -13.64
N ASN A 76 2.95 2.21 -12.90
CA ASN A 76 3.04 3.64 -13.21
C ASN A 76 3.97 3.88 -14.42
N GLU A 77 3.95 5.09 -14.96
CA GLU A 77 4.76 5.45 -16.15
C GLU A 77 6.26 5.20 -15.95
N GLU A 78 6.76 5.51 -14.74
CA GLU A 78 8.15 5.30 -14.34
C GLU A 78 8.50 3.83 -14.01
N ARG A 79 7.49 2.94 -13.93
CA ARG A 79 7.60 1.53 -13.53
C ARG A 79 8.26 1.30 -12.16
N SER A 80 8.15 2.28 -11.26
CA SER A 80 8.75 2.27 -9.92
C SER A 80 7.89 1.60 -8.85
N ASN A 81 6.68 1.12 -9.19
CA ASN A 81 5.71 0.53 -8.26
C ASN A 81 5.58 -1.01 -8.36
N ALA A 82 6.52 -1.70 -9.01
CA ALA A 82 6.47 -3.15 -9.14
C ALA A 82 6.84 -3.84 -7.81
N ILE A 83 6.03 -4.83 -7.39
CA ILE A 83 6.29 -5.68 -6.23
C ILE A 83 6.24 -7.14 -6.69
N LEU A 84 7.29 -7.92 -6.36
CA LEU A 84 7.36 -9.34 -6.64
C LEU A 84 6.93 -10.14 -5.40
N VAL A 85 5.90 -10.98 -5.57
CA VAL A 85 5.42 -11.90 -4.53
C VAL A 85 5.87 -13.31 -4.87
N LEU A 86 6.73 -13.89 -4.04
CA LEU A 86 7.15 -15.28 -4.16
C LEU A 86 6.20 -16.17 -3.36
N HIS A 87 5.87 -17.32 -3.93
CA HIS A 87 5.03 -18.32 -3.27
C HIS A 87 5.87 -19.09 -2.23
N ALA A 88 5.23 -19.50 -1.14
CA ALA A 88 5.87 -20.37 -0.16
C ALA A 88 6.07 -21.79 -0.74
N LEU A 89 6.97 -22.56 -0.11
CA LEU A 89 7.31 -23.94 -0.47
C LEU A 89 6.27 -24.94 0.06
#